data_AF-A0A2K2CAX9-F1
#
_entry.id   AF-A0A2K2CAX9-F1
#
_cell.length_a   1.000
_cell.length_b   1.000
_cell.length_c   1.000
_cell.angle_alpha   90.00
_cell.angle_beta   90.00
_cell.angle_gamma   90.00
#
_symmetry.space_group_name_H-M   'P 1'
#
loop_
_entity.id
_entity.type
_entity.pdbx_description
1 polymer ?
#
loop_
_entity_poly.entity_id
_entity_poly.type
_entity_poly.pdbx_seq_one_letter_code
_entity_poly.pdbx_strand_id
1 'polypeptide(L)'
;PHKQEDKPDIVTRVFRIKVTAMIAYIKSGKPFGRTITDAEFKCRNIKDMDYIVSSEIPNKNDDPICYDIVSKFMMYKPCGLINQKFKCMKKNKCSKSFLKPFKTATTYDDNGFVCYKRCHQHDNFILKDEIQLYNDYIFHIIEKFPIHSRNPLIERLQKSSIVYSRSESLIFVIRRPGGDFRQILPVIPGGTREEIIHAYLSSSPLWNKFKLFTLNENMRLSSNGLSDNEKKQLQLVAKWILMISNEEISYIPFKDDYDASLIKIPTELLLDIGFNPIASMVSPVYPYINNHHLDPVYFQKRAIVTLKNATVSVINDFILDMSPESKHVYLNNDDVCISSSNAENADLLCPVEFINQLEFNGAPSHKLSLKIGTPIMLLRNLNPSPGLCNGTRLLVTQLAETVIGAQIITGSKIGNNVFIPRIIFPVNDGKCAYIIKRRQFFVRPCYAMIINKS
;
A
#
# COMPACT_ATOMS: atom_id res chain seq x y z
N PRO A 1 -8.53 2.06 -21.18
CA PRO A 1 -7.10 2.31 -20.91
C PRO A 1 -6.89 3.71 -20.32
N HIS A 2 -6.42 3.79 -19.07
CA HIS A 2 -6.17 5.05 -18.37
C HIS A 2 -5.11 5.90 -19.12
N LYS A 3 -5.47 7.13 -19.48
CA LYS A 3 -4.49 8.19 -19.78
C LYS A 3 -3.85 8.60 -18.46
N GLN A 4 -2.55 8.86 -18.51
CA GLN A 4 -1.70 8.98 -17.32
C GLN A 4 -1.34 10.42 -16.98
N GLU A 5 -2.06 11.33 -17.61
CA GLU A 5 -1.89 12.77 -17.57
C GLU A 5 -2.54 13.33 -16.29
N ASP A 6 -3.39 12.53 -15.63
CA ASP A 6 -4.34 12.96 -14.60
C ASP A 6 -3.93 12.60 -13.16
N LYS A 7 -2.63 12.35 -12.89
CA LYS A 7 -2.11 12.18 -11.52
C LYS A 7 -1.36 13.45 -11.09
N PRO A 8 -1.64 14.01 -9.89
CA PRO A 8 -1.11 15.32 -9.50
C PRO A 8 0.36 15.33 -9.07
N ASP A 9 1.03 14.17 -8.94
CA ASP A 9 2.41 14.16 -8.48
C ASP A 9 3.41 13.98 -9.62
N ILE A 10 4.24 15.00 -9.80
CA ILE A 10 5.28 15.01 -10.83
C ILE A 10 6.33 13.91 -10.61
N VAL A 11 6.52 13.46 -9.37
CA VAL A 11 7.29 12.26 -9.05
C VAL A 11 6.72 11.06 -9.79
N THR A 12 5.39 10.94 -9.90
CA THR A 12 4.74 9.87 -10.66
C THR A 12 4.96 10.02 -12.17
N ARG A 13 5.06 11.26 -12.70
CA ARG A 13 5.29 11.55 -14.12
C ARG A 13 6.75 11.31 -14.52
N VAL A 14 7.71 11.83 -13.75
CA VAL A 14 9.16 11.55 -13.91
C VAL A 14 9.42 10.07 -13.69
N PHE A 15 8.78 9.44 -12.70
CA PHE A 15 8.84 8.00 -12.51
C PHE A 15 8.29 7.26 -13.73
N ARG A 16 7.15 7.65 -14.33
CA ARG A 16 6.73 6.97 -15.57
C ARG A 16 7.69 7.23 -16.72
N ILE A 17 8.25 8.42 -16.87
CA ILE A 17 9.23 8.70 -17.92
C ILE A 17 10.45 7.81 -17.73
N LYS A 18 10.98 7.70 -16.50
CA LYS A 18 12.10 6.81 -16.17
C LYS A 18 11.72 5.34 -16.31
N VAL A 19 10.52 4.92 -15.92
CA VAL A 19 10.02 3.55 -16.14
C VAL A 19 9.83 3.28 -17.63
N THR A 20 9.37 4.24 -18.42
CA THR A 20 9.18 4.08 -19.87
C THR A 20 10.52 4.06 -20.58
N ALA A 21 11.48 4.88 -20.16
CA ALA A 21 12.85 4.87 -20.66
C ALA A 21 13.59 3.58 -20.24
N MET A 22 13.42 3.12 -19.00
CA MET A 22 13.92 1.83 -18.51
C MET A 22 13.28 0.69 -19.30
N ILE A 23 11.96 0.70 -19.51
CA ILE A 23 11.26 -0.28 -20.34
C ILE A 23 11.74 -0.20 -21.80
N ALA A 24 11.98 0.98 -22.37
CA ALA A 24 12.50 1.16 -23.72
C ALA A 24 13.95 0.64 -23.84
N TYR A 25 14.78 0.90 -22.83
CA TYR A 25 16.13 0.36 -22.70
C TYR A 25 16.11 -1.16 -22.58
N ILE A 26 15.23 -1.72 -21.74
CA ILE A 26 14.95 -3.15 -21.61
C ILE A 26 14.48 -3.74 -22.95
N LYS A 27 13.57 -3.07 -23.65
CA LYS A 27 13.02 -3.46 -24.96
C LYS A 27 14.02 -3.35 -26.10
N SER A 28 15.07 -2.53 -25.95
CA SER A 28 16.10 -2.36 -26.97
C SER A 28 16.94 -3.62 -27.18
N GLY A 29 16.81 -4.63 -26.31
CA GLY A 29 17.59 -5.88 -26.33
C GLY A 29 19.05 -5.69 -25.90
N LYS A 30 19.59 -4.48 -26.02
CA LYS A 30 20.98 -4.14 -25.69
C LYS A 30 21.44 -4.53 -24.28
N PRO A 31 20.66 -4.39 -23.19
CA PRO A 31 21.12 -4.76 -21.85
C PRO A 31 21.02 -6.26 -21.52
N PHE A 32 20.34 -7.09 -22.32
CA PHE A 32 20.11 -8.52 -22.03
C PHE A 32 20.64 -9.46 -23.11
N GLY A 33 21.42 -8.95 -24.07
CA GLY A 33 21.85 -9.70 -25.23
C GLY A 33 20.71 -9.96 -26.23
N ARG A 34 20.92 -10.89 -27.16
CA ARG A 34 19.99 -11.18 -28.27
C ARG A 34 18.66 -11.72 -27.73
N THR A 35 17.56 -10.98 -27.93
CA THR A 35 16.21 -11.36 -27.52
C THR A 35 15.80 -12.69 -28.17
N ILE A 36 15.45 -13.70 -27.37
CA ILE A 36 15.11 -15.05 -27.86
C ILE A 36 13.59 -15.23 -28.09
N THR A 37 12.75 -14.23 -27.76
CA THR A 37 11.30 -14.32 -27.95
C THR A 37 10.69 -13.03 -28.49
N ASP A 38 9.92 -13.16 -29.59
CA ASP A 38 9.23 -12.06 -30.27
C ASP A 38 8.15 -11.39 -29.42
N ALA A 39 7.90 -10.11 -29.72
CA ALA A 39 6.94 -9.26 -29.03
C ALA A 39 5.47 -9.74 -29.08
N GLU A 40 5.16 -10.76 -29.89
CA GLU A 40 3.82 -11.30 -30.11
C GLU A 40 3.51 -12.61 -29.33
N PHE A 41 4.44 -13.13 -28.54
CA PHE A 41 4.23 -14.40 -27.84
C PHE A 41 3.07 -14.34 -26.83
N LYS A 42 1.98 -15.08 -27.12
CA LYS A 42 0.88 -15.35 -26.19
C LYS A 42 0.97 -16.81 -25.77
N CYS A 43 1.07 -17.07 -24.46
CA CYS A 43 0.93 -18.41 -23.90
C CYS A 43 -0.51 -18.89 -24.14
N ARG A 44 -0.71 -19.80 -25.09
CA ARG A 44 -2.03 -20.30 -25.53
C ARG A 44 -2.29 -21.75 -25.12
N ASN A 45 -1.23 -22.51 -24.86
CA ASN A 45 -1.33 -23.93 -24.55
C ASN A 45 -0.37 -24.36 -23.43
N ILE A 46 -0.48 -25.61 -22.98
CA ILE A 46 0.33 -26.21 -21.91
C ILE A 46 1.83 -26.26 -22.28
N LYS A 47 2.17 -26.50 -23.56
CA LYS A 47 3.57 -26.53 -24.02
C LYS A 47 4.22 -25.15 -23.93
N ASP A 48 3.47 -24.09 -24.23
CA ASP A 48 3.93 -22.72 -24.05
C ASP A 48 4.16 -22.39 -22.57
N MET A 49 3.43 -23.05 -21.67
CA MET A 49 3.54 -22.85 -20.23
C MET A 49 4.76 -23.56 -19.64
N ASP A 50 4.99 -24.81 -20.04
CA ASP A 50 6.20 -25.57 -19.69
C ASP A 50 7.47 -24.90 -20.25
N TYR A 51 7.35 -24.14 -21.34
CA TYR A 51 8.43 -23.34 -21.89
C TYR A 51 8.79 -22.09 -21.06
N ILE A 52 7.85 -21.58 -20.26
CA ILE A 52 8.00 -20.33 -19.48
C ILE A 52 8.29 -20.62 -18.01
N VAL A 53 7.62 -21.62 -17.45
CA VAL A 53 7.62 -21.92 -16.02
C VAL A 53 8.08 -23.34 -15.77
N SER A 54 9.11 -23.49 -14.96
CA SER A 54 9.63 -24.76 -14.48
C SER A 54 9.35 -24.91 -12.98
N SER A 55 9.17 -26.15 -12.52
CA SER A 55 9.14 -26.48 -11.08
C SER A 55 10.18 -27.55 -10.75
N GLU A 56 11.28 -27.56 -11.49
CA GLU A 56 12.35 -28.55 -11.38
C GLU A 56 13.65 -27.88 -10.94
N ILE A 57 14.42 -28.54 -10.07
CA ILE A 57 15.76 -28.10 -9.64
C ILE A 57 16.66 -28.10 -10.88
N PRO A 58 17.30 -26.96 -11.25
CA PRO A 58 18.24 -26.92 -12.36
C PRO A 58 19.41 -27.89 -12.12
N ASN A 59 19.99 -28.47 -13.17
CA ASN A 59 21.18 -29.29 -12.99
C ASN A 59 22.38 -28.41 -12.59
N LYS A 60 23.06 -28.77 -11.49
CA LYS A 60 24.20 -28.02 -10.95
C LYS A 60 25.38 -27.93 -11.92
N ASN A 61 25.57 -28.93 -12.78
CA ASN A 61 26.67 -28.97 -13.74
C ASN A 61 26.35 -28.14 -14.99
N ASP A 62 25.09 -28.14 -15.42
CA ASP A 62 24.67 -27.44 -16.65
C ASP A 62 24.39 -25.95 -16.41
N ASP A 63 23.85 -25.60 -15.24
CA ASP A 63 23.48 -24.22 -14.88
C ASP A 63 23.76 -23.94 -13.38
N PRO A 64 25.04 -23.82 -12.99
CA PRO A 64 25.44 -23.67 -11.58
C PRO A 64 24.91 -22.39 -10.94
N ILE A 65 24.71 -21.33 -11.73
CA ILE A 65 24.20 -20.04 -11.26
C ILE A 65 22.71 -20.17 -10.92
N CYS A 66 21.90 -20.75 -11.81
CA CYS A 66 20.49 -20.97 -11.53
C CYS A 66 20.29 -21.94 -10.37
N TYR A 67 21.12 -22.99 -10.28
CA TYR A 67 21.12 -23.93 -9.15
C TYR A 67 21.35 -23.22 -7.81
N ASP A 68 22.37 -22.35 -7.70
CA ASP A 68 22.67 -21.62 -6.46
C ASP A 68 21.52 -20.69 -6.03
N ILE A 69 20.90 -19.99 -6.99
CA ILE A 69 19.76 -19.11 -6.74
C ILE A 69 18.54 -19.91 -6.27
N VAL A 70 18.23 -21.00 -6.97
CA VAL A 70 17.10 -21.87 -6.62
C VAL A 70 17.29 -22.45 -5.23
N SER A 71 18.49 -22.97 -4.96
CA SER A 71 18.91 -23.48 -3.66
C SER A 71 18.73 -22.43 -2.56
N LYS A 72 19.24 -21.21 -2.74
CA LYS A 72 19.17 -20.18 -1.69
C LYS A 72 17.77 -19.63 -1.47
N PHE A 73 17.03 -19.33 -2.54
CA PHE A 73 15.85 -18.45 -2.46
C PHE A 73 14.53 -19.09 -2.89
N MET A 74 14.55 -20.16 -3.68
CA MET A 74 13.33 -20.75 -4.27
C MET A 74 12.93 -22.09 -3.63
N MET A 75 13.74 -22.61 -2.70
CA MET A 75 13.38 -23.77 -1.87
C MET A 75 12.54 -23.34 -0.66
N TYR A 76 11.37 -23.95 -0.52
CA TYR A 76 10.56 -23.79 0.68
C TYR A 76 11.21 -24.50 1.87
N LYS A 77 11.15 -23.88 3.05
CA LYS A 77 11.71 -24.46 4.27
C LYS A 77 10.92 -25.72 4.66
N PRO A 78 11.57 -26.78 5.19
CA PRO A 78 10.91 -27.99 5.63
C PRO A 78 10.00 -27.73 6.84
N CYS A 79 8.74 -27.38 6.55
CA CYS A 79 7.67 -27.20 7.51
C CYS A 79 6.67 -28.37 7.47
N GLY A 80 5.72 -28.42 8.39
CA GLY A 80 4.77 -29.54 8.48
C GLY A 80 5.13 -30.46 9.63
N LEU A 81 5.18 -31.76 9.37
CA LEU A 81 5.56 -32.77 10.37
C LEU A 81 7.01 -32.61 10.84
N ILE A 82 7.89 -32.11 9.96
CA ILE A 82 9.31 -31.87 10.26
C ILE A 82 9.48 -30.69 11.23
N ASN A 83 8.71 -29.62 11.05
CA ASN A 83 8.79 -28.45 11.92
C ASN A 83 7.46 -27.69 11.99
N GLN A 84 6.72 -27.93 13.07
CA GLN A 84 5.42 -27.31 13.33
C GLN A 84 5.52 -25.86 13.84
N LYS A 85 6.70 -25.40 14.25
CA LYS A 85 6.91 -24.07 14.86
C LYS A 85 7.01 -22.94 13.83
N PHE A 86 7.07 -23.25 12.54
CA PHE A 86 7.18 -22.23 11.49
C PHE A 86 5.89 -21.40 11.33
N LYS A 87 6.06 -20.07 11.12
CA LYS A 87 4.96 -19.09 10.93
C LYS A 87 3.96 -19.46 9.82
N CYS A 88 4.32 -20.34 8.90
CA CYS A 88 3.44 -20.77 7.82
C CYS A 88 2.42 -21.85 8.23
N MET A 89 2.61 -22.50 9.38
CA MET A 89 1.72 -23.54 9.90
C MET A 89 0.46 -22.90 10.47
N LYS A 90 -0.71 -23.27 9.94
CA LYS A 90 -2.03 -22.85 10.44
C LYS A 90 -2.90 -24.09 10.56
N LYS A 91 -3.48 -24.34 11.75
CA LYS A 91 -4.34 -25.51 12.00
C LYS A 91 -3.70 -26.84 11.56
N ASN A 92 -2.42 -27.05 11.93
CA ASN A 92 -1.62 -28.22 11.56
C ASN A 92 -1.43 -28.48 10.05
N LYS A 93 -1.72 -27.48 9.20
CA LYS A 93 -1.47 -27.55 7.76
C LYS A 93 -0.61 -26.36 7.32
N CYS A 94 0.25 -26.59 6.33
CA CYS A 94 0.98 -25.50 5.71
C CYS A 94 0.01 -24.58 4.97
N SER A 95 -0.03 -23.29 5.32
CA SER A 95 -0.88 -22.30 4.63
C SER A 95 -0.56 -22.13 3.13
N LYS A 96 0.62 -22.59 2.68
CA LYS A 96 1.02 -22.61 1.26
C LYS A 96 0.84 -23.97 0.59
N SER A 97 0.28 -24.96 1.32
CA SER A 97 0.02 -26.32 0.84
C SER A 97 1.28 -26.99 0.26
N PHE A 98 2.38 -26.92 1.01
CA PHE A 98 3.54 -27.78 0.80
C PHE A 98 3.40 -29.02 1.70
N LEU A 99 3.83 -30.21 1.28
CA LEU A 99 4.53 -30.53 0.02
C LEU A 99 3.63 -30.49 -1.21
N LYS A 100 4.19 -30.09 -2.37
CA LYS A 100 3.45 -30.12 -3.63
C LYS A 100 3.51 -31.53 -4.23
N PRO A 101 2.40 -32.08 -4.76
CA PRO A 101 2.40 -33.39 -5.37
C PRO A 101 3.26 -33.42 -6.64
N PHE A 102 3.95 -34.53 -6.87
CA PHE A 102 4.64 -34.77 -8.14
C PHE A 102 3.64 -34.96 -9.27
N LYS A 103 3.94 -34.39 -10.43
CA LYS A 103 3.14 -34.50 -11.66
C LYS A 103 4.06 -34.64 -12.87
N THR A 104 3.76 -35.59 -13.74
CA THR A 104 4.54 -35.86 -14.96
C THR A 104 4.28 -34.85 -16.08
N ALA A 105 3.17 -34.09 -16.01
CA ALA A 105 2.80 -33.05 -16.96
C ALA A 105 2.03 -31.90 -16.29
N THR A 106 2.10 -30.72 -16.90
CA THR A 106 1.32 -29.54 -16.49
C THR A 106 -0.15 -29.73 -16.87
N THR A 107 -1.06 -29.52 -15.92
CA THR A 107 -2.51 -29.74 -16.06
C THR A 107 -3.30 -28.59 -15.45
N TYR A 108 -4.59 -28.46 -15.76
CA TYR A 108 -5.51 -27.59 -15.02
C TYR A 108 -6.28 -28.41 -13.98
N ASP A 109 -6.53 -27.84 -12.81
CA ASP A 109 -7.46 -28.43 -11.83
C ASP A 109 -8.92 -28.05 -12.13
N ASP A 110 -9.86 -28.63 -11.38
CA ASP A 110 -11.31 -28.41 -11.54
C ASP A 110 -11.74 -26.95 -11.33
N ASN A 111 -10.87 -26.14 -10.72
CA ASN A 111 -11.08 -24.71 -10.48
C ASN A 111 -10.35 -23.83 -11.53
N GLY A 112 -9.76 -24.43 -12.56
CA GLY A 112 -9.03 -23.74 -13.63
C GLY A 112 -7.63 -23.24 -13.23
N PHE A 113 -7.07 -23.67 -12.09
CA PHE A 113 -5.70 -23.37 -11.71
C PHE A 113 -4.70 -24.33 -12.36
N VAL A 114 -3.56 -23.78 -12.76
CA VAL A 114 -2.46 -24.56 -13.32
C VAL A 114 -1.77 -25.37 -12.21
N CYS A 115 -1.74 -26.67 -12.40
CA CYS A 115 -0.89 -27.61 -11.69
C CYS A 115 0.33 -27.94 -12.55
N TYR A 116 1.46 -27.29 -12.27
CA TYR A 116 2.69 -27.44 -13.06
C TYR A 116 3.30 -28.84 -12.95
N LYS A 117 3.94 -29.27 -14.03
CA LYS A 117 4.82 -30.43 -14.09
C LYS A 117 5.88 -30.30 -13.01
N ARG A 118 6.06 -31.40 -12.27
CA ARG A 118 6.96 -31.51 -11.14
C ARG A 118 7.39 -32.97 -11.06
N CYS A 119 8.41 -33.34 -11.84
CA CYS A 119 8.91 -34.70 -11.87
C CYS A 119 9.67 -35.03 -10.58
N HIS A 120 9.56 -36.26 -10.12
CA HIS A 120 10.45 -36.79 -9.09
C HIS A 120 11.71 -37.33 -9.77
N GLN A 121 12.87 -36.78 -9.41
CA GLN A 121 14.18 -37.26 -9.83
C GLN A 121 14.98 -37.57 -8.57
N HIS A 122 15.28 -38.85 -8.34
CA HIS A 122 15.93 -39.31 -7.11
C HIS A 122 17.32 -38.70 -6.92
N ASP A 123 18.02 -38.39 -8.01
CA ASP A 123 19.40 -37.90 -7.99
C ASP A 123 19.50 -36.36 -7.99
N ASN A 124 18.37 -35.65 -8.04
CA ASN A 124 18.33 -34.19 -8.13
C ASN A 124 17.64 -33.59 -6.89
N PHE A 125 18.45 -33.30 -5.87
CA PHE A 125 18.00 -32.77 -4.58
C PHE A 125 18.94 -31.68 -4.05
N ILE A 126 18.42 -30.83 -3.17
CA ILE A 126 19.19 -29.80 -2.47
C ILE A 126 19.23 -30.16 -0.98
N LEU A 127 20.42 -30.23 -0.41
CA LEU A 127 20.61 -30.45 1.02
C LEU A 127 20.42 -29.12 1.77
N LYS A 128 19.48 -29.07 2.72
CA LYS A 128 19.32 -27.97 3.68
C LYS A 128 19.08 -28.52 5.08
N ASP A 129 19.88 -28.07 6.05
CA ASP A 129 19.76 -28.49 7.45
C ASP A 129 19.74 -30.04 7.58
N GLU A 130 20.64 -30.72 6.85
CA GLU A 130 20.74 -32.19 6.75
C GLU A 130 19.54 -32.91 6.11
N ILE A 131 18.55 -32.18 5.60
CA ILE A 131 17.37 -32.72 4.93
C ILE A 131 17.53 -32.60 3.41
N GLN A 132 17.23 -33.68 2.70
CA GLN A 132 17.16 -33.70 1.24
C GLN A 132 15.82 -33.11 0.78
N LEU A 133 15.89 -32.00 0.05
CA LEU A 133 14.72 -31.32 -0.51
C LEU A 133 14.66 -31.55 -2.03
N TYR A 134 13.53 -32.09 -2.50
CA TYR A 134 13.29 -32.36 -3.91
C TYR A 134 12.40 -31.28 -4.54
N ASN A 135 11.99 -31.53 -5.78
CA ASN A 135 11.13 -30.64 -6.55
C ASN A 135 9.80 -30.32 -5.86
N ASP A 136 9.33 -31.12 -4.89
CA ASP A 136 8.14 -30.87 -4.05
C ASP A 136 8.27 -29.69 -3.08
N TYR A 137 9.50 -29.24 -2.79
CA TYR A 137 9.80 -28.04 -2.01
C TYR A 137 10.02 -26.77 -2.87
N ILE A 138 10.11 -26.89 -4.19
CA ILE A 138 10.37 -25.76 -5.08
C ILE A 138 9.13 -24.85 -5.24
N PHE A 139 9.37 -23.53 -5.19
CA PHE A 139 8.50 -22.52 -5.79
C PHE A 139 8.71 -22.45 -7.30
N HIS A 140 7.66 -22.20 -8.08
CA HIS A 140 7.76 -22.11 -9.54
C HIS A 140 8.87 -21.14 -9.99
N ILE A 141 9.74 -21.62 -10.87
CA ILE A 141 10.83 -20.88 -11.52
C ILE A 141 10.29 -20.35 -12.84
N ILE A 142 10.45 -19.05 -13.07
CA ILE A 142 10.16 -18.46 -14.38
C ILE A 142 11.47 -18.48 -15.17
N GLU A 143 11.60 -19.41 -16.11
CA GLU A 143 12.82 -19.60 -16.90
C GLU A 143 12.93 -18.61 -18.06
N LYS A 144 11.80 -18.24 -18.66
CA LYS A 144 11.74 -17.36 -19.83
C LYS A 144 10.64 -16.33 -19.65
N PHE A 145 10.95 -15.07 -19.91
CA PHE A 145 10.03 -13.97 -19.70
C PHE A 145 9.47 -13.46 -21.03
N PRO A 146 8.18 -13.70 -21.35
CA PRO A 146 7.52 -12.96 -22.42
C PRO A 146 7.29 -11.55 -21.91
N ILE A 147 8.02 -10.58 -22.46
CA ILE A 147 7.97 -9.14 -22.09
C ILE A 147 6.55 -8.54 -22.23
N HIS A 148 5.60 -9.27 -22.84
CA HIS A 148 4.26 -8.77 -23.20
C HIS A 148 3.03 -9.59 -22.81
N SER A 149 3.11 -10.59 -21.93
CA SER A 149 1.86 -11.29 -21.55
C SER A 149 1.01 -10.47 -20.56
N ARG A 150 -0.18 -10.02 -20.99
CA ARG A 150 -1.30 -9.66 -20.09
C ARG A 150 -1.96 -10.94 -19.55
N ASN A 151 -1.15 -11.90 -19.11
CA ASN A 151 -1.65 -13.16 -18.59
C ASN A 151 -1.89 -13.00 -17.07
N PRO A 152 -3.13 -13.17 -16.57
CA PRO A 152 -3.46 -13.03 -15.15
C PRO A 152 -2.61 -13.90 -14.21
N LEU A 153 -2.06 -15.01 -14.69
CA LEU A 153 -1.15 -15.88 -13.93
C LEU A 153 0.24 -15.25 -13.76
N ILE A 154 0.75 -14.55 -14.78
CA ILE A 154 2.03 -13.82 -14.72
C ILE A 154 1.89 -12.56 -13.83
N GLU A 155 0.73 -11.87 -13.85
CA GLU A 155 0.43 -10.80 -12.89
C GLU A 155 0.30 -11.28 -11.44
N ARG A 156 -0.15 -12.53 -11.20
CA ARG A 156 -0.18 -13.13 -9.85
C ARG A 156 1.24 -13.50 -9.37
N LEU A 157 2.11 -13.99 -10.26
CA LEU A 157 3.51 -14.29 -9.97
C LEU A 157 4.33 -13.03 -9.66
N GLN A 158 4.01 -11.90 -10.30
CA GLN A 158 4.63 -10.57 -10.05
C GLN A 158 4.47 -10.04 -8.63
N LYS A 159 3.53 -10.56 -7.83
CA LYS A 159 3.29 -10.08 -6.46
C LYS A 159 4.27 -10.65 -5.44
N SER A 160 4.99 -11.72 -5.79
CA SER A 160 5.91 -12.39 -4.87
C SER A 160 6.74 -13.42 -5.62
N SER A 161 7.85 -13.03 -6.25
CA SER A 161 8.99 -13.93 -6.57
C SER A 161 10.15 -13.19 -7.23
N ILE A 162 11.35 -13.73 -7.03
CA ILE A 162 12.60 -13.37 -7.70
C ILE A 162 12.52 -13.84 -9.16
N VAL A 163 13.01 -13.02 -10.10
CA VAL A 163 13.05 -13.35 -11.54
C VAL A 163 14.52 -13.51 -11.95
N TYR A 164 14.85 -14.62 -12.62
CA TYR A 164 16.18 -14.91 -13.15
C TYR A 164 16.13 -14.92 -14.69
N SER A 165 17.19 -14.42 -15.33
CA SER A 165 17.41 -14.56 -16.77
C SER A 165 18.76 -15.24 -16.99
N ARG A 166 18.81 -16.26 -17.85
CA ARG A 166 20.05 -16.97 -18.23
C ARG A 166 21.08 -16.09 -18.93
N SER A 167 20.70 -14.90 -19.39
CA SER A 167 21.61 -13.91 -20.00
C SER A 167 22.35 -13.10 -18.91
N GLU A 168 23.27 -13.72 -18.17
CA GLU A 168 24.31 -13.12 -17.29
C GLU A 168 23.95 -11.89 -16.43
N SER A 169 22.67 -11.65 -16.13
CA SER A 169 22.22 -10.45 -15.43
C SER A 169 20.98 -10.77 -14.62
N LEU A 170 21.18 -11.01 -13.32
CA LEU A 170 20.12 -11.01 -12.32
C LEU A 170 19.46 -9.63 -12.29
N ILE A 171 18.17 -9.56 -12.63
CA ILE A 171 17.37 -8.33 -12.50
C ILE A 171 16.41 -8.50 -11.34
N PHE A 172 16.67 -7.78 -10.24
CA PHE A 172 15.66 -7.56 -9.21
C PHE A 172 14.67 -6.50 -9.71
N VAL A 173 13.48 -6.90 -10.15
CA VAL A 173 12.39 -5.94 -10.38
C VAL A 173 11.69 -5.65 -9.05
N ILE A 174 12.29 -4.80 -8.22
CA ILE A 174 11.59 -4.21 -7.07
C ILE A 174 10.69 -3.10 -7.63
N ARG A 175 9.37 -3.29 -7.54
CA ARG A 175 8.35 -2.39 -8.14
C ARG A 175 8.32 -0.97 -7.54
N ARG A 176 9.16 -0.62 -6.56
CA ARG A 176 9.22 0.72 -5.94
C ARG A 176 10.63 1.16 -5.49
N PRO A 177 11.52 1.62 -6.36
CA PRO A 177 12.75 2.30 -5.93
C PRO A 177 12.67 3.82 -6.06
N GLY A 178 11.52 4.39 -6.45
CA GLY A 178 11.28 5.83 -6.44
C GLY A 178 10.53 6.23 -5.18
N GLY A 179 11.13 7.09 -4.36
CA GLY A 179 10.56 7.63 -3.13
C GLY A 179 11.47 8.69 -2.55
N ASP A 180 10.94 9.50 -1.64
CA ASP A 180 11.74 10.45 -0.87
C ASP A 180 12.13 9.76 0.45
N PHE A 181 13.43 9.53 0.64
CA PHE A 181 13.96 8.83 1.82
C PHE A 181 13.91 9.69 3.10
N ARG A 182 13.41 10.93 3.01
CA ARG A 182 13.07 11.78 4.17
C ARG A 182 11.60 11.66 4.57
N GLN A 183 10.81 10.83 3.86
CA GLN A 183 9.43 10.54 4.25
C GLN A 183 9.38 9.65 5.49
N ILE A 184 8.17 9.58 6.05
CA ILE A 184 7.87 8.85 7.29
C ILE A 184 8.34 7.40 7.19
N LEU A 185 9.05 6.95 8.22
CA LEU A 185 9.59 5.59 8.31
C LEU A 185 8.46 4.54 8.27
N PRO A 186 8.79 3.28 7.90
CA PRO A 186 7.83 2.19 7.94
C PRO A 186 7.20 2.03 9.33
N VAL A 187 5.88 1.96 9.38
CA VAL A 187 5.15 1.72 10.64
C VAL A 187 5.20 0.25 10.98
N ILE A 188 5.90 -0.11 12.06
CA ILE A 188 5.90 -1.46 12.66
C ILE A 188 5.14 -1.38 13.99
N PRO A 189 3.91 -1.93 14.08
CA PRO A 189 3.14 -1.89 15.32
C PRO A 189 3.88 -2.57 16.47
N GLY A 190 4.10 -1.85 17.57
CA GLY A 190 4.85 -2.33 18.73
C GLY A 190 6.35 -2.56 18.47
N GLY A 191 6.86 -2.17 17.30
CA GLY A 191 8.24 -2.40 16.93
C GLY A 191 9.19 -1.42 17.62
N THR A 192 10.41 -1.87 17.89
CA THR A 192 11.47 -1.00 18.43
C THR A 192 12.05 -0.09 17.34
N ARG A 193 12.84 0.91 17.75
CA ARG A 193 13.55 1.80 16.81
C ARG A 193 14.43 1.01 15.84
N GLU A 194 15.13 0.00 16.34
CA GLU A 194 16.04 -0.84 15.58
C GLU A 194 15.28 -1.66 14.53
N GLU A 195 14.11 -2.20 14.90
CA GLU A 195 13.25 -2.93 13.96
C GLU A 195 12.73 -2.03 12.85
N ILE A 196 12.33 -0.80 13.18
CA ILE A 196 11.88 0.21 12.21
C ILE A 196 13.02 0.56 11.24
N ILE A 197 14.22 0.82 11.76
CA ILE A 197 15.41 1.11 10.94
C ILE A 197 15.76 -0.10 10.07
N HIS A 198 15.72 -1.32 10.60
CA HIS A 198 16.06 -2.53 9.85
C HIS A 198 15.06 -2.83 8.73
N ALA A 199 13.78 -2.45 8.88
CA ALA A 199 12.79 -2.56 7.82
C ALA A 199 12.96 -1.53 6.69
N TYR A 200 13.81 -0.53 6.89
CA TYR A 200 14.04 0.52 5.92
C TYR A 200 14.95 0.05 4.77
N LEU A 201 14.66 0.49 3.54
CA LEU A 201 15.34 -0.02 2.34
C LEU A 201 16.85 0.26 2.35
N SER A 202 17.27 1.42 2.88
CA SER A 202 18.70 1.76 2.96
C SER A 202 19.47 0.91 3.97
N SER A 203 18.78 0.23 4.88
CA SER A 203 19.36 -0.74 5.81
C SER A 203 19.51 -2.14 5.21
N SER A 204 19.02 -2.35 3.98
CA SER A 204 19.14 -3.64 3.31
C SER A 204 20.59 -3.95 2.91
N PRO A 205 21.08 -5.19 3.05
CA PRO A 205 22.38 -5.60 2.50
C PRO A 205 22.51 -5.40 0.98
N LEU A 206 21.37 -5.28 0.27
CA LEU A 206 21.34 -5.02 -1.16
C LEU A 206 21.55 -3.54 -1.49
N TRP A 207 21.49 -2.62 -0.52
CA TRP A 207 21.53 -1.17 -0.75
C TRP A 207 22.76 -0.74 -1.57
N ASN A 208 23.92 -1.29 -1.26
CA ASN A 208 25.19 -0.98 -1.94
C ASN A 208 25.23 -1.44 -3.42
N LYS A 209 24.26 -2.26 -3.85
CA LYS A 209 24.12 -2.69 -5.25
C LYS A 209 23.21 -1.76 -6.06
N PHE A 210 22.52 -0.82 -5.43
CA PHE A 210 21.66 0.14 -6.14
C PHE A 210 22.46 1.34 -6.64
N LYS A 211 22.12 1.81 -7.83
CA LYS A 211 22.59 3.10 -8.35
C LYS A 211 21.58 4.19 -8.03
N LEU A 212 22.01 5.20 -7.27
CA LEU A 212 21.15 6.31 -6.87
C LEU A 212 21.05 7.37 -7.99
N PHE A 213 19.84 7.85 -8.24
CA PHE A 213 19.59 8.97 -9.15
C PHE A 213 18.70 10.01 -8.46
N THR A 214 19.23 11.20 -8.20
CA THR A 214 18.54 12.28 -7.49
C THR A 214 17.80 13.20 -8.46
N LEU A 215 16.69 13.79 -8.00
CA LEU A 215 15.99 14.87 -8.69
C LEU A 215 16.28 16.18 -7.94
N ASN A 216 16.87 17.16 -8.62
CA ASN A 216 17.33 18.40 -7.99
C ASN A 216 16.38 19.59 -8.23
N GLU A 217 15.45 19.46 -9.17
CA GLU A 217 14.52 20.54 -9.51
C GLU A 217 13.14 20.30 -8.89
N ASN A 218 12.70 21.24 -8.06
CA ASN A 218 11.36 21.21 -7.46
C ASN A 218 10.35 21.92 -8.37
N MET A 219 9.81 21.16 -9.32
CA MET A 219 8.82 21.66 -10.27
C MET A 219 7.48 22.08 -9.63
N ARG A 220 7.22 21.79 -8.34
CA ARG A 220 6.04 22.33 -7.61
C ARG A 220 6.12 23.84 -7.44
N LEU A 221 7.33 24.41 -7.48
CA LEU A 221 7.59 25.85 -7.42
C LEU A 221 7.24 26.57 -8.73
N SER A 222 7.09 25.82 -9.83
CA SER A 222 6.80 26.35 -11.17
C SER A 222 5.30 26.27 -11.53
N SER A 223 4.42 26.16 -10.53
CA SER A 223 2.97 26.00 -10.73
C SER A 223 2.36 27.20 -11.46
N ASN A 224 1.57 26.94 -12.50
CA ASN A 224 0.83 27.96 -13.24
C ASN A 224 -0.31 28.54 -12.39
N GLY A 225 -0.51 29.86 -12.43
CA GLY A 225 -1.62 30.54 -11.75
C GLY A 225 -1.31 31.14 -10.38
N LEU A 226 -0.05 31.16 -9.94
CA LEU A 226 0.39 31.90 -8.75
C LEU A 226 0.93 33.28 -9.14
N SER A 227 0.61 34.29 -8.33
CA SER A 227 1.24 35.61 -8.40
C SER A 227 2.74 35.53 -8.07
N ASP A 228 3.51 36.53 -8.48
CA ASP A 228 4.95 36.56 -8.20
C ASP A 228 5.26 36.58 -6.70
N ASN A 229 4.38 37.17 -5.89
CA ASN A 229 4.52 37.18 -4.44
C ASN A 229 4.28 35.78 -3.84
N GLU A 230 3.22 35.08 -4.27
CA GLU A 230 2.94 33.71 -3.81
C GLU A 230 4.05 32.74 -4.20
N LYS A 231 4.63 32.90 -5.40
CA LYS A 231 5.79 32.10 -5.83
C LYS A 231 6.99 32.34 -4.93
N LYS A 232 7.30 33.59 -4.58
CA LYS A 232 8.39 33.92 -3.64
C LYS A 232 8.15 33.29 -2.27
N GLN A 233 6.94 33.40 -1.73
CA GLN A 233 6.58 32.78 -0.45
C GLN A 233 6.73 31.25 -0.50
N LEU A 234 6.22 30.61 -1.54
CA LEU A 234 6.33 29.17 -1.72
C LEU A 234 7.80 28.72 -1.83
N GLN A 235 8.63 29.49 -2.53
CA GLN A 235 10.07 29.24 -2.64
C GLN A 235 10.79 29.35 -1.29
N LEU A 236 10.45 30.35 -0.47
CA LEU A 236 11.03 30.52 0.87
C LEU A 236 10.70 29.32 1.77
N VAL A 237 9.42 28.90 1.79
CA VAL A 237 8.98 27.73 2.59
C VAL A 237 9.64 26.46 2.08
N ALA A 238 9.69 26.23 0.77
CA ALA A 238 10.33 25.04 0.21
C ALA A 238 11.83 24.99 0.50
N LYS A 239 12.52 26.15 0.45
CA LYS A 239 13.94 26.25 0.82
C LYS A 239 14.13 25.92 2.31
N TRP A 240 13.29 26.45 3.18
CA TRP A 240 13.36 26.14 4.63
C TRP A 240 13.14 24.64 4.91
N ILE A 241 12.14 24.01 4.27
CA ILE A 241 11.91 22.56 4.38
C ILE A 241 13.13 21.75 3.91
N LEU A 242 13.78 22.16 2.82
CA LEU A 242 14.99 21.52 2.33
C LEU A 242 16.15 21.67 3.31
N MET A 243 16.33 22.83 3.93
CA MET A 243 17.38 23.04 4.94
C MET A 243 17.17 22.15 6.17
N ILE A 244 15.93 21.97 6.65
CA ILE A 244 15.61 20.99 7.70
C ILE A 244 16.04 19.59 7.25
N SER A 245 15.64 19.20 6.03
CA SER A 245 15.85 17.86 5.50
C SER A 245 17.31 17.53 5.19
N ASN A 246 18.17 18.54 5.06
CA ASN A 246 19.61 18.42 4.85
C ASN A 246 20.41 18.63 6.15
N GLU A 247 19.74 18.84 7.28
CA GLU A 247 20.39 19.14 8.57
C GLU A 247 21.23 20.44 8.55
N GLU A 248 20.83 21.41 7.73
CA GLU A 248 21.54 22.69 7.54
C GLU A 248 21.07 23.81 8.47
N ILE A 249 20.06 23.55 9.31
CA ILE A 249 19.55 24.54 10.29
C ILE A 249 20.17 24.34 11.67
N SER A 250 20.19 25.40 12.48
CA SER A 250 20.62 25.29 13.87
C SER A 250 19.62 24.50 14.70
N TYR A 251 20.12 23.45 15.34
CA TYR A 251 19.37 22.58 16.25
C TYR A 251 19.72 22.91 17.70
N ILE A 252 18.71 23.04 18.55
CA ILE A 252 18.91 23.17 20.00
C ILE A 252 18.66 21.79 20.62
N PRO A 253 19.62 21.17 21.32
CA PRO A 253 19.41 19.88 21.96
C PRO A 253 18.20 19.92 22.90
N PHE A 254 17.34 18.90 22.83
CA PHE A 254 16.25 18.76 23.77
C PHE A 254 16.79 18.22 25.10
N LYS A 255 16.53 18.91 26.21
CA LYS A 255 17.18 18.61 27.50
C LYS A 255 16.88 17.21 28.03
N ASP A 256 15.71 16.67 27.70
CA ASP A 256 15.20 15.42 28.27
C ASP A 256 15.25 14.22 27.28
N ASP A 257 15.76 14.45 26.07
CA ASP A 257 15.85 13.43 25.02
C ASP A 257 17.07 13.71 24.13
N TYR A 258 18.13 12.91 24.30
CA TYR A 258 19.38 13.03 23.57
C TYR A 258 19.25 12.80 22.06
N ASP A 259 18.16 12.14 21.62
CA ASP A 259 17.86 11.93 20.20
C ASP A 259 16.96 13.04 19.61
N ALA A 260 16.47 13.97 20.43
CA ALA A 260 15.60 15.04 19.99
C ALA A 260 16.32 16.39 19.91
N SER A 261 15.95 17.15 18.88
CA SER A 261 16.42 18.50 18.66
C SER A 261 15.25 19.42 18.38
N LEU A 262 15.29 20.62 18.97
CA LEU A 262 14.34 21.68 18.73
C LEU A 262 14.75 22.47 17.48
N ILE A 263 13.77 22.73 16.63
CA ILE A 263 13.88 23.61 15.48
C ILE A 263 13.06 24.87 15.71
N LYS A 264 13.58 26.02 15.30
CA LYS A 264 12.80 27.26 15.31
C LYS A 264 11.94 27.31 14.06
N ILE A 265 10.61 27.31 14.25
CA ILE A 265 9.66 27.51 13.16
C ILE A 265 9.59 29.02 12.84
N PRO A 266 9.72 29.42 11.56
CA PRO A 266 9.56 30.80 11.14
C PRO A 266 8.21 31.39 11.57
N THR A 267 8.22 32.63 12.03
CA THR A 267 7.04 33.30 12.60
C THR A 267 5.89 33.43 11.62
N GLU A 268 6.19 33.56 10.32
CA GLU A 268 5.24 33.60 9.21
C GLU A 268 4.49 32.28 8.99
N LEU A 269 4.97 31.16 9.54
CA LEU A 269 4.31 29.86 9.51
C LEU A 269 3.48 29.60 10.77
N LEU A 270 3.58 30.47 11.78
CA LEU A 270 2.84 30.33 13.03
C LEU A 270 1.45 30.96 12.88
N LEU A 271 0.47 30.30 13.49
CA LEU A 271 -0.86 30.86 13.65
C LEU A 271 -0.93 31.62 14.98
N ASP A 272 -1.63 32.75 14.98
CA ASP A 272 -1.98 33.43 16.21
C ASP A 272 -3.05 32.62 16.95
N ILE A 273 -2.74 32.19 18.17
CA ILE A 273 -3.61 31.31 18.95
C ILE A 273 -4.52 32.19 19.81
N GLY A 274 -5.76 32.37 19.35
CA GLY A 274 -6.80 32.99 20.15
C GLY A 274 -7.30 32.07 21.28
N PHE A 275 -8.39 32.46 21.93
CA PHE A 275 -8.97 31.73 23.07
C PHE A 275 -9.37 30.27 22.76
N ASN A 276 -9.72 29.96 21.50
CA ASN A 276 -10.04 28.61 21.07
C ASN A 276 -9.00 28.12 20.05
N PRO A 277 -8.12 27.17 20.42
CA PRO A 277 -7.08 26.65 19.52
C PRO A 277 -7.63 25.99 18.26
N ILE A 278 -8.73 25.25 18.36
CA ILE A 278 -9.35 24.56 17.21
C ILE A 278 -9.95 25.59 16.25
N ALA A 279 -10.67 26.59 16.78
CA ALA A 279 -11.21 27.67 15.95
C ALA A 279 -10.10 28.45 15.23
N SER A 280 -8.99 28.71 15.93
CA SER A 280 -7.81 29.41 15.38
C SER A 280 -7.12 28.61 14.28
N MET A 281 -7.19 27.28 14.31
CA MET A 281 -6.72 26.41 13.21
C MET A 281 -7.71 26.33 12.04
N VAL A 282 -9.01 26.34 12.34
CA VAL A 282 -10.06 26.15 11.34
C VAL A 282 -10.30 27.41 10.52
N SER A 283 -10.34 28.59 11.15
CA SER A 283 -10.72 29.83 10.46
C SER A 283 -9.81 30.21 9.28
N PRO A 284 -8.46 30.03 9.33
CA PRO A 284 -7.60 30.39 8.20
C PRO A 284 -7.68 29.35 7.07
N VAL A 285 -7.90 28.08 7.41
CA VAL A 285 -7.97 26.99 6.42
C VAL A 285 -9.34 26.91 5.76
N TYR A 286 -10.41 27.14 6.52
CA TYR A 286 -11.80 27.06 6.08
C TYR A 286 -12.57 28.38 6.33
N PRO A 287 -12.16 29.50 5.70
CA PRO A 287 -12.85 30.77 5.84
C PRO A 287 -14.24 30.71 5.21
N TYR A 288 -15.26 31.25 5.91
CA TYR A 288 -16.65 31.31 5.43
C TYR A 288 -17.21 29.95 4.98
N ILE A 289 -16.86 28.86 5.67
CA ILE A 289 -17.25 27.50 5.29
C ILE A 289 -18.76 27.34 5.06
N ASN A 290 -19.60 28.06 5.82
CA ASN A 290 -21.06 28.02 5.67
C ASN A 290 -21.53 28.54 4.30
N ASN A 291 -20.77 29.41 3.63
CA ASN A 291 -21.10 29.91 2.29
C ASN A 291 -20.61 28.96 1.19
N HIS A 292 -19.65 28.08 1.51
CA HIS A 292 -18.98 27.18 0.56
C HIS A 292 -19.21 25.69 0.86
N HIS A 293 -20.14 25.35 1.75
CA HIS A 293 -20.32 23.97 2.24
C HIS A 293 -20.71 22.96 1.14
N LEU A 294 -21.26 23.42 0.01
CA LEU A 294 -21.55 22.59 -1.16
C LEU A 294 -20.56 22.78 -2.31
N ASP A 295 -19.53 23.61 -2.15
CA ASP A 295 -18.57 23.94 -3.20
C ASP A 295 -17.45 22.86 -3.25
N PRO A 296 -17.41 22.03 -4.30
CA PRO A 296 -16.38 21.01 -4.42
C PRO A 296 -14.98 21.60 -4.55
N VAL A 297 -14.84 22.73 -5.27
CA VAL A 297 -13.56 23.40 -5.57
C VAL A 297 -12.93 23.94 -4.30
N TYR A 298 -13.75 24.50 -3.41
CA TYR A 298 -13.33 24.99 -2.10
C TYR A 298 -12.59 23.90 -1.31
N PHE A 299 -13.13 22.67 -1.26
CA PHE A 299 -12.52 21.58 -0.49
C PHE A 299 -11.31 20.90 -1.18
N GLN A 300 -11.10 21.04 -2.49
CA GLN A 300 -10.01 20.33 -3.20
C GLN A 300 -8.62 20.74 -2.71
N LYS A 301 -8.45 22.02 -2.35
CA LYS A 301 -7.14 22.63 -2.05
C LYS A 301 -6.92 22.84 -0.54
N ARG A 302 -7.74 22.21 0.31
CA ARG A 302 -7.78 22.47 1.76
C ARG A 302 -7.81 21.16 2.54
N ALA A 303 -6.99 21.09 3.57
CA ALA A 303 -6.97 20.02 4.57
C ALA A 303 -6.18 20.50 5.78
N ILE A 304 -6.63 20.13 6.98
CA ILE A 304 -5.85 20.26 8.21
C ILE A 304 -5.10 18.95 8.42
N VAL A 305 -3.80 19.00 8.67
CA VAL A 305 -2.99 17.79 8.89
C VAL A 305 -2.55 17.72 10.34
N THR A 306 -2.69 16.56 10.97
CA THR A 306 -2.29 16.33 12.36
C THR A 306 -1.52 15.01 12.53
N LEU A 307 -0.93 14.79 13.70
CA LEU A 307 -0.18 13.56 13.99
C LEU A 307 -1.09 12.42 14.49
N LYS A 308 -2.16 12.74 15.22
CA LYS A 308 -2.99 11.75 15.95
C LYS A 308 -4.42 11.69 15.40
N ASN A 309 -4.94 10.48 15.21
CA ASN A 309 -6.34 10.27 14.80
C ASN A 309 -7.36 10.87 15.79
N ALA A 310 -7.06 10.85 17.10
CA ALA A 310 -7.93 11.47 18.10
C ALA A 310 -8.14 12.98 17.83
N THR A 311 -7.06 13.71 17.55
CA THR A 311 -7.12 15.13 17.18
C THR A 311 -7.87 15.34 15.86
N VAL A 312 -7.70 14.45 14.88
CA VAL A 312 -8.48 14.48 13.62
C VAL A 312 -9.98 14.38 13.90
N SER A 313 -10.41 13.48 14.80
CA SER A 313 -11.84 13.35 15.15
C SER A 313 -12.37 14.65 15.72
N VAL A 314 -11.69 15.21 16.73
CA VAL A 314 -12.12 16.45 17.39
C VAL A 314 -12.27 17.61 16.40
N ILE A 315 -11.31 17.79 15.48
CA ILE A 315 -11.38 18.87 14.48
C ILE A 315 -12.51 18.62 13.47
N ASN A 316 -12.65 17.38 12.99
CA ASN A 316 -13.71 17.04 12.04
C ASN A 316 -15.11 17.21 12.66
N ASP A 317 -15.30 16.79 13.92
CA ASP A 317 -16.57 16.93 14.63
C ASP A 317 -16.90 18.43 14.84
N PHE A 318 -15.91 19.22 15.26
CA PHE A 318 -16.07 20.67 15.42
C PHE A 318 -16.50 21.36 14.12
N ILE A 319 -15.87 21.04 12.99
CA ILE A 319 -16.23 21.63 11.68
C ILE A 319 -17.60 21.12 11.20
N LEU A 320 -17.90 19.84 11.43
CA LEU A 320 -19.20 19.26 11.07
C LEU A 320 -20.35 19.93 11.83
N ASP A 321 -20.14 20.26 13.11
CA ASP A 321 -21.15 20.91 13.94
C ASP A 321 -21.39 22.38 13.58
N MET A 322 -20.46 23.05 12.87
CA MET A 322 -20.66 24.41 12.34
C MET A 322 -21.65 24.49 11.17
N SER A 323 -21.81 23.40 10.42
CA SER A 323 -22.67 23.39 9.23
C SER A 323 -24.15 23.44 9.61
N PRO A 324 -24.99 24.23 8.92
CA PRO A 324 -26.43 24.31 9.20
C PRO A 324 -27.21 23.05 8.81
N GLU A 325 -26.61 22.15 8.03
CA GLU A 325 -27.26 20.95 7.49
C GLU A 325 -27.63 19.93 8.58
N SER A 326 -28.65 19.10 8.28
CA SER A 326 -29.12 18.06 9.19
C SER A 326 -28.07 16.95 9.35
N LYS A 327 -27.70 16.66 10.61
CA LYS A 327 -26.72 15.62 10.96
C LYS A 327 -27.35 14.24 10.82
N HIS A 328 -26.81 13.41 9.93
CA HIS A 328 -27.14 11.99 9.81
C HIS A 328 -26.09 11.14 10.52
N VAL A 329 -26.53 10.17 11.32
CA VAL A 329 -25.64 9.31 12.11
C VAL A 329 -25.81 7.86 11.69
N TYR A 330 -24.75 7.24 11.17
CA TYR A 330 -24.71 5.83 10.84
C TYR A 330 -23.99 5.04 11.92
N LEU A 331 -24.71 4.19 12.65
CA LEU A 331 -24.15 3.24 13.62
C LEU A 331 -23.84 1.92 12.94
N ASN A 332 -22.64 1.38 13.12
CA ASN A 332 -22.26 0.10 12.52
C ASN A 332 -23.20 -1.04 12.98
N ASN A 333 -23.13 -2.17 12.29
CA ASN A 333 -23.66 -3.43 12.78
C ASN A 333 -22.51 -4.45 12.73
N ASP A 334 -22.04 -4.87 13.89
CA ASP A 334 -20.88 -5.74 14.06
C ASP A 334 -21.33 -7.16 14.42
N ASP A 335 -21.02 -8.15 13.58
CA ASP A 335 -21.24 -9.57 13.91
C ASP A 335 -19.93 -10.22 14.37
N VAL A 336 -19.99 -11.11 15.35
CA VAL A 336 -18.81 -11.86 15.83
C VAL A 336 -18.75 -13.24 15.17
N CYS A 337 -17.62 -13.58 14.54
CA CYS A 337 -17.37 -14.94 14.06
C CYS A 337 -16.68 -15.77 15.13
N ILE A 338 -17.45 -16.53 15.90
CA ILE A 338 -16.93 -17.49 16.88
C ILE A 338 -16.70 -18.83 16.18
N SER A 339 -15.51 -19.42 16.30
CA SER A 339 -15.31 -20.82 15.90
C SER A 339 -16.10 -21.72 16.84
N SER A 340 -16.72 -22.77 16.30
CA SER A 340 -17.69 -23.67 16.95
C SER A 340 -17.31 -24.28 18.30
N SER A 341 -16.06 -24.15 18.78
CA SER A 341 -15.62 -24.64 20.08
C SER A 341 -15.97 -23.75 21.27
N ASN A 342 -16.33 -22.47 21.08
CA ASN A 342 -16.53 -21.49 22.17
C ASN A 342 -17.85 -20.69 22.06
N ALA A 343 -18.83 -21.17 21.29
CA ALA A 343 -20.05 -20.42 20.98
C ALA A 343 -20.89 -20.03 22.22
N GLU A 344 -20.88 -20.85 23.26
CA GLU A 344 -21.71 -20.68 24.45
C GLU A 344 -21.24 -19.56 25.40
N ASN A 345 -20.02 -19.04 25.24
CA ASN A 345 -19.45 -17.95 26.07
C ASN A 345 -19.16 -16.67 25.28
N ALA A 346 -19.63 -16.57 24.04
CA ALA A 346 -19.24 -15.46 23.16
C ALA A 346 -19.73 -14.09 23.63
N ASP A 347 -20.97 -14.00 24.12
CA ASP A 347 -21.55 -12.75 24.62
C ASP A 347 -20.90 -12.31 25.95
N LEU A 348 -20.42 -13.26 26.76
CA LEU A 348 -19.66 -13.00 27.99
C LEU A 348 -18.22 -12.55 27.70
N LEU A 349 -17.63 -13.00 26.60
CA LEU A 349 -16.25 -12.67 26.22
C LEU A 349 -16.11 -11.31 25.54
N CYS A 350 -17.21 -10.73 25.02
CA CYS A 350 -17.21 -9.35 24.52
C CYS A 350 -18.61 -8.74 24.40
N PRO A 351 -19.03 -7.94 25.39
CA PRO A 351 -20.23 -7.12 25.31
C PRO A 351 -20.21 -6.20 24.09
N VAL A 352 -21.37 -5.95 23.50
CA VAL A 352 -21.54 -5.11 22.31
C VAL A 352 -21.02 -3.69 22.57
N GLU A 353 -21.14 -3.20 23.79
CA GLU A 353 -20.62 -1.90 24.24
C GLU A 353 -19.10 -1.82 24.10
N PHE A 354 -18.38 -2.91 24.39
CA PHE A 354 -16.93 -2.99 24.22
C PHE A 354 -16.56 -2.97 22.74
N ILE A 355 -17.25 -3.75 21.91
CA ILE A 355 -17.02 -3.81 20.45
C ILE A 355 -17.24 -2.44 19.80
N ASN A 356 -18.26 -1.71 20.24
CA ASN A 356 -18.58 -0.37 19.75
C ASN A 356 -17.51 0.68 20.09
N GLN A 357 -16.69 0.43 21.13
CA GLN A 357 -15.56 1.31 21.50
C GLN A 357 -14.28 0.96 20.73
N LEU A 358 -14.23 -0.16 20.00
CA LEU A 358 -13.03 -0.58 19.28
C LEU A 358 -12.83 0.19 17.96
N GLU A 359 -11.70 0.90 17.92
CA GLU A 359 -11.14 1.50 16.72
C GLU A 359 -10.06 0.58 16.10
N PHE A 360 -10.17 0.31 14.80
CA PHE A 360 -9.28 -0.57 14.07
C PHE A 360 -8.57 0.14 12.93
N ASN A 361 -7.32 -0.23 12.70
CA ASN A 361 -6.54 0.36 11.62
C ASN A 361 -7.14 0.04 10.25
N GLY A 362 -7.58 1.07 9.52
CA GLY A 362 -8.15 0.92 8.18
C GLY A 362 -9.58 0.38 8.13
N ALA A 363 -10.24 0.23 9.29
CA ALA A 363 -11.68 0.03 9.36
C ALA A 363 -12.39 1.35 9.75
N PRO A 364 -13.66 1.52 9.37
CA PRO A 364 -14.45 2.65 9.83
C PRO A 364 -14.79 2.54 11.32
N SER A 365 -15.00 3.70 11.96
CA SER A 365 -15.47 3.84 13.33
C SER A 365 -16.88 3.25 13.51
N HIS A 366 -17.24 2.97 14.77
CA HIS A 366 -18.60 2.51 15.10
C HIS A 366 -19.64 3.54 14.68
N LYS A 367 -19.41 4.81 15.06
CA LYS A 367 -20.27 5.94 14.73
C LYS A 367 -19.66 6.76 13.59
N LEU A 368 -20.43 6.94 12.52
CA LEU A 368 -20.10 7.83 11.41
C LEU A 368 -21.16 8.94 11.33
N SER A 369 -20.77 10.18 11.67
CA SER A 369 -21.64 11.35 11.56
C SER A 369 -21.33 12.11 10.28
N LEU A 370 -22.34 12.43 9.48
CA LEU A 370 -22.20 13.16 8.22
C LEU A 370 -23.35 14.16 8.02
N LYS A 371 -23.08 15.19 7.23
CA LYS A 371 -24.05 16.15 6.70
C LYS A 371 -23.88 16.23 5.17
N ILE A 372 -24.91 16.69 4.45
CA ILE A 372 -24.73 17.05 3.03
C ILE A 372 -23.66 18.14 2.95
N GLY A 373 -22.76 18.05 1.96
CA GLY A 373 -21.59 18.92 1.86
C GLY A 373 -20.38 18.51 2.71
N THR A 374 -20.43 17.40 3.45
CA THR A 374 -19.26 16.91 4.19
C THR A 374 -18.21 16.34 3.22
N PRO A 375 -16.96 16.82 3.21
CA PRO A 375 -15.87 16.15 2.52
C PRO A 375 -15.50 14.88 3.28
N ILE A 376 -15.50 13.75 2.58
CA ILE A 376 -15.15 12.43 3.09
C ILE A 376 -14.00 11.82 2.30
N MET A 377 -13.25 10.91 2.92
CA MET A 377 -12.16 10.18 2.30
C MET A 377 -12.40 8.67 2.38
N LEU A 378 -12.19 7.97 1.27
CA LEU A 378 -12.25 6.50 1.23
C LEU A 378 -11.09 5.88 2.02
N LEU A 379 -11.41 4.90 2.87
CA LEU A 379 -10.43 4.20 3.70
C LEU A 379 -9.78 2.99 2.99
N ARG A 380 -10.31 2.61 1.82
CA ARG A 380 -9.85 1.44 1.05
C ARG A 380 -10.21 1.57 -0.42
N ASN A 381 -9.63 0.68 -1.23
CA ASN A 381 -10.05 0.49 -2.61
C ASN A 381 -11.40 -0.23 -2.63
N LEU A 382 -12.41 0.41 -3.24
CA LEU A 382 -13.73 -0.19 -3.50
C LEU A 382 -13.85 -0.57 -4.97
N ASN A 383 -13.63 0.38 -5.86
CA ASN A 383 -13.64 0.17 -7.30
C ASN A 383 -12.66 1.15 -7.99
N PRO A 384 -11.47 0.69 -8.40
CA PRO A 384 -10.47 1.57 -9.01
C PRO A 384 -10.88 2.17 -10.35
N SER A 385 -11.75 1.50 -11.10
CA SER A 385 -12.17 1.92 -12.45
C SER A 385 -12.85 3.32 -12.48
N PRO A 386 -13.87 3.59 -11.64
CA PRO A 386 -14.44 4.92 -11.47
C PRO A 386 -13.63 5.87 -10.57
N GLY A 387 -12.47 5.44 -10.03
CA GLY A 387 -11.65 6.27 -9.14
C GLY A 387 -11.91 6.13 -7.64
N LEU A 388 -12.66 5.09 -7.21
CA LEU A 388 -12.92 4.78 -5.80
C LEU A 388 -11.77 4.00 -5.16
N CYS A 389 -10.64 4.68 -5.01
CA CYS A 389 -9.42 4.20 -4.41
C CYS A 389 -9.27 4.68 -2.96
N ASN A 390 -8.41 4.01 -2.19
CA ASN A 390 -8.02 4.48 -0.87
C ASN A 390 -7.42 5.89 -0.97
N GLY A 391 -7.86 6.81 -0.10
CA GLY A 391 -7.43 8.20 -0.09
C GLY A 391 -8.20 9.13 -1.04
N THR A 392 -9.05 8.61 -1.94
CA THR A 392 -9.89 9.48 -2.77
C THR A 392 -10.83 10.28 -1.86
N ARG A 393 -10.75 11.62 -1.98
CA ARG A 393 -11.67 12.56 -1.33
C ARG A 393 -12.91 12.79 -2.19
N LEU A 394 -14.05 12.83 -1.53
CA LEU A 394 -15.37 12.99 -2.10
C LEU A 394 -16.14 14.06 -1.32
N LEU A 395 -17.09 14.74 -1.94
CA LEU A 395 -18.04 15.64 -1.28
C LEU A 395 -19.40 14.94 -1.21
N VAL A 396 -19.98 14.82 -0.02
CA VAL A 396 -21.30 14.20 0.15
C VAL A 396 -22.38 15.05 -0.52
N THR A 397 -23.16 14.44 -1.39
CA THR A 397 -24.31 15.07 -2.07
C THR A 397 -25.65 14.50 -1.60
N GLN A 398 -25.67 13.25 -1.12
CA GLN A 398 -26.89 12.59 -0.65
C GLN A 398 -26.57 11.59 0.46
N LEU A 399 -27.46 11.53 1.46
CA LEU A 399 -27.38 10.60 2.58
C LEU A 399 -28.64 9.74 2.61
N ALA A 400 -28.50 8.45 2.27
CA ALA A 400 -29.56 7.46 2.39
C ALA A 400 -29.10 6.32 3.31
N GLU A 401 -30.06 5.53 3.80
CA GLU A 401 -29.82 4.53 4.86
C GLU A 401 -28.73 3.51 4.51
N THR A 402 -28.67 3.06 3.25
CA THR A 402 -27.76 1.99 2.79
C THR A 402 -26.70 2.47 1.79
N VAL A 403 -26.80 3.70 1.31
CA VAL A 403 -25.95 4.27 0.26
C VAL A 403 -25.67 5.76 0.53
N ILE A 404 -24.43 6.18 0.33
CA ILE A 404 -24.04 7.60 0.31
C ILE A 404 -23.81 8.02 -1.14
N GLY A 405 -24.51 9.06 -1.59
CA GLY A 405 -24.20 9.75 -2.84
C GLY A 405 -23.11 10.78 -2.60
N ALA A 406 -22.09 10.79 -3.44
CA ALA A 406 -20.98 11.74 -3.33
C ALA A 406 -20.39 12.10 -4.70
N GLN A 407 -19.72 13.24 -4.76
CA GLN A 407 -18.96 13.68 -5.93
C GLN A 407 -17.46 13.55 -5.67
N ILE A 408 -16.69 13.05 -6.63
CA ILE A 408 -15.23 12.98 -6.51
C ILE A 408 -14.62 14.39 -6.58
N ILE A 409 -13.80 14.75 -5.59
CA ILE A 409 -13.13 16.07 -5.52
C ILE A 409 -11.60 16.00 -5.63
N THR A 410 -11.03 14.79 -5.80
CA THR A 410 -9.58 14.61 -6.01
C THR A 410 -9.28 13.51 -7.03
N GLY A 411 -8.13 13.62 -7.68
CA GLY A 411 -7.63 12.62 -8.63
C GLY A 411 -8.17 12.77 -10.06
N SER A 412 -8.00 11.74 -10.88
CA SER A 412 -8.27 11.80 -12.33
C SER A 412 -9.75 11.81 -12.72
N LYS A 413 -10.66 11.70 -11.74
CA LYS A 413 -12.09 11.53 -11.95
C LYS A 413 -12.90 12.60 -11.20
N ILE A 414 -12.29 13.75 -10.95
CA ILE A 414 -12.94 14.92 -10.33
C ILE A 414 -14.24 15.25 -11.07
N GLY A 415 -15.29 15.57 -10.31
CA GLY A 415 -16.61 15.93 -10.81
C GLY A 415 -17.57 14.76 -10.98
N ASN A 416 -17.07 13.51 -11.05
CA ASN A 416 -17.92 12.33 -11.21
C ASN A 416 -18.74 12.06 -9.93
N ASN A 417 -20.04 11.82 -10.12
CA ASN A 417 -20.93 11.35 -9.07
C ASN A 417 -20.80 9.83 -8.89
N VAL A 418 -20.78 9.39 -7.64
CA VAL A 418 -20.56 8.01 -7.24
C VAL A 418 -21.46 7.65 -6.05
N PHE A 419 -21.76 6.36 -5.94
CA PHE A 419 -22.52 5.81 -4.82
C PHE A 419 -21.60 4.91 -4.00
N ILE A 420 -21.60 5.12 -2.69
CA ILE A 420 -20.80 4.35 -1.73
C ILE A 420 -21.77 3.46 -0.96
N PRO A 421 -21.77 2.14 -1.18
CA PRO A 421 -22.63 1.24 -0.45
C PRO A 421 -22.06 0.93 0.93
N ARG A 422 -22.94 0.58 1.85
CA ARG A 422 -22.56 -0.04 3.13
C ARG A 422 -22.09 -1.46 2.89
N ILE A 423 -20.88 -1.80 3.32
CA ILE A 423 -20.30 -3.14 3.08
C ILE A 423 -19.94 -3.84 4.39
N ILE A 424 -19.99 -5.16 4.39
CA ILE A 424 -19.54 -6.01 5.49
C ILE A 424 -18.05 -6.29 5.31
N PHE A 425 -17.28 -6.16 6.38
CA PHE A 425 -15.85 -6.40 6.34
C PHE A 425 -15.34 -7.15 7.57
N PRO A 426 -14.58 -8.23 7.37
CA PRO A 426 -13.89 -8.91 8.46
C PRO A 426 -12.71 -8.07 8.96
N VAL A 427 -12.74 -7.71 10.23
CA VAL A 427 -11.68 -7.06 10.98
C VAL A 427 -10.94 -8.15 11.78
N ASN A 428 -9.63 -8.21 11.58
CA ASN A 428 -8.73 -9.08 12.32
C ASN A 428 -7.44 -8.30 12.60
N ASP A 429 -7.42 -7.57 13.72
CA ASP A 429 -6.34 -6.67 14.12
C ASP A 429 -5.52 -7.23 15.30
N GLY A 430 -5.69 -8.52 15.64
CA GLY A 430 -5.03 -9.17 16.78
C GLY A 430 -5.48 -8.70 18.18
N LYS A 431 -6.21 -7.59 18.28
CA LYS A 431 -6.81 -7.07 19.52
C LYS A 431 -7.90 -7.98 20.09
N CYS A 432 -8.54 -8.77 19.23
CA CYS A 432 -9.59 -9.70 19.59
C CYS A 432 -9.15 -11.13 19.22
N ALA A 433 -9.54 -12.11 20.02
CA ALA A 433 -9.29 -13.53 19.74
C ALA A 433 -10.12 -14.09 18.57
N TYR A 434 -11.07 -13.30 18.05
CA TYR A 434 -12.03 -13.66 17.04
C TYR A 434 -12.11 -12.59 15.93
N ILE A 435 -12.75 -12.93 14.82
CA ILE A 435 -12.92 -12.01 13.67
C ILE A 435 -14.25 -11.27 13.84
N ILE A 436 -14.21 -9.94 13.77
CA ILE A 436 -15.41 -9.09 13.79
C ILE A 436 -15.82 -8.79 12.35
N LYS A 437 -17.06 -9.04 11.96
CA LYS A 437 -17.63 -8.61 10.68
C LYS A 437 -18.33 -7.27 10.88
N ARG A 438 -17.64 -6.18 10.56
CA ARG A 438 -18.18 -4.82 10.65
C ARG A 438 -18.94 -4.43 9.39
N ARG A 439 -20.23 -4.12 9.51
CA ARG A 439 -21.05 -3.56 8.43
C ARG A 439 -21.13 -2.04 8.54
N GLN A 440 -20.40 -1.33 7.67
CA GLN A 440 -20.34 0.14 7.69
C GLN A 440 -19.87 0.72 6.35
N PHE A 441 -20.02 2.03 6.16
CA PHE A 441 -19.40 2.75 5.05
C PHE A 441 -17.90 2.92 5.29
N PHE A 442 -17.07 2.61 4.28
CA PHE A 442 -15.61 2.70 4.37
C PHE A 442 -15.09 4.10 4.06
N VAL A 443 -15.62 5.09 4.78
CA VAL A 443 -15.31 6.50 4.64
C VAL A 443 -15.08 7.13 6.00
N ARG A 444 -14.41 8.28 6.02
CA ARG A 444 -14.34 9.16 7.19
C ARG A 444 -14.45 10.62 6.74
N PRO A 445 -14.98 11.54 7.56
CA PRO A 445 -14.82 12.97 7.34
C PRO A 445 -13.33 13.32 7.15
N CYS A 446 -13.05 14.26 6.25
CA CYS A 446 -11.68 14.61 5.88
C CYS A 446 -11.46 16.13 5.78
N TYR A 447 -12.07 16.92 6.66
CA TYR A 447 -11.63 18.30 6.87
C TYR A 447 -10.23 18.33 7.48
N ALA A 448 -9.98 17.40 8.40
CA ALA A 448 -8.68 17.06 8.94
C ALA A 448 -8.29 15.61 8.61
N MET A 449 -6.98 15.34 8.54
CA MET A 449 -6.42 14.01 8.34
C MET A 449 -5.06 13.87 9.01
N ILE A 450 -4.63 12.63 9.23
CA ILE A 450 -3.28 12.37 9.75
C ILE A 450 -2.24 12.51 8.64
N ILE A 451 -1.02 12.92 9.01
CA ILE A 451 0.10 13.08 8.06
C ILE A 451 0.44 11.78 7.30
N ASN A 452 0.26 10.61 7.91
CA ASN A 452 0.43 9.31 7.26
C ASN A 452 -0.58 9.04 6.12
N LYS A 453 -1.58 9.92 5.95
CA LYS A 453 -2.68 9.79 4.99
C LYS A 453 -2.84 11.04 4.11
N SER A 454 -2.02 12.07 4.32
CA SER A 454 -2.04 13.34 3.58
C SER A 454 -1.28 13.27 2.26
#